data_AF-A0A1B6M2C7-F1
#
_entry.id   AF-A0A1B6M2C7-F1
#
_cell.length_a   1.000
_cell.length_b   1.000
_cell.length_c   1.000
_cell.angle_alpha   90.00
_cell.angle_beta   90.00
_cell.angle_gamma   90.00
#
_symmetry.space_group_name_H-M   'P 1'
#
loop_
_entity.id
_entity.type
_entity.pdbx_description
1 polymer ?
#
loop_
_entity_poly.entity_id
_entity_poly.type
_entity_poly.pdbx_seq_one_letter_code
_entity_poly.pdbx_strand_id
1 'polypeptide(L)'
;FQKPIKVVNSLSYEPKQLAELLSTSFGSFITKAFCQSEYVGEKSRLKLILKLMGRYSYMAKTTFGSRSFDDLWDVADWKSRTLIAQDLAAGYSELTTTPCGRGVVTRVRLEDYRNRGEEGWRKMWQNFEAKRKLFAPIVGT
;
A
#
# COMPACT_ATOMS: atom_id res chain seq x y z
N PHE A 1 -2.72 24.98 13.51
CA PHE A 1 -2.34 23.62 13.08
C PHE A 1 -1.45 23.69 11.84
N GLN A 2 -0.12 23.70 11.98
CA GLN A 2 0.86 23.87 10.86
C GLN A 2 1.72 22.61 10.60
N LYS A 3 1.39 21.44 11.18
CA LYS A 3 2.29 20.27 11.19
C LYS A 3 2.02 19.11 10.19
N PRO A 4 1.18 19.22 9.14
CA PRO A 4 1.30 18.30 7.99
C PRO A 4 2.40 18.74 7.00
N ILE A 5 2.68 20.04 6.91
CA ILE A 5 3.58 20.61 5.88
C ILE A 5 5.04 20.13 6.07
N LYS A 6 5.49 19.94 7.31
CA LYS A 6 6.84 19.38 7.58
C LYS A 6 6.96 17.89 7.22
N VAL A 7 5.88 17.12 7.26
CA VAL A 7 5.83 15.72 6.81
C VAL A 7 5.78 15.63 5.28
N VAL A 8 5.13 16.60 4.63
CA VAL A 8 5.17 16.77 3.18
C VAL A 8 6.58 17.15 2.70
N ASN A 9 7.38 17.87 3.49
CA ASN A 9 8.80 18.11 3.17
C ASN A 9 9.69 16.85 3.24
N SER A 10 9.24 15.76 3.87
CA SER A 10 9.86 14.43 3.74
C SER A 10 9.71 13.84 2.33
N LEU A 11 8.81 14.39 1.49
CA LEU A 11 8.75 14.06 0.07
C LEU A 11 9.93 14.65 -0.72
N SER A 12 10.94 15.25 -0.09
CA SER A 12 12.20 15.64 -0.72
C SER A 12 13.30 14.57 -0.64
N TYR A 13 13.11 13.48 0.13
CA TYR A 13 14.08 12.38 0.20
C TYR A 13 14.09 11.55 -1.10
N GLU A 14 15.22 10.93 -1.43
CA GLU A 14 15.27 9.95 -2.51
C GLU A 14 14.30 8.78 -2.24
N PRO A 15 13.66 8.18 -3.26
CA PRO A 15 12.71 7.08 -3.09
C PRO A 15 13.20 5.93 -2.20
N LYS A 16 14.50 5.62 -2.27
CA LYS A 16 15.14 4.60 -1.43
C LYS A 16 15.13 4.99 0.05
N GLN A 17 15.62 6.18 0.36
CA GLN A 17 15.69 6.69 1.74
C GLN A 17 14.31 6.85 2.34
N LEU A 18 13.33 7.25 1.52
CA LEU A 18 11.94 7.34 1.94
C LEU A 18 11.39 5.94 2.29
N ALA A 19 11.61 4.93 1.46
CA ALA A 19 11.17 3.57 1.75
C ALA A 19 11.82 2.99 3.01
N GLU A 20 13.12 3.25 3.23
CA GLU A 20 13.84 2.88 4.45
C GLU A 20 13.23 3.58 5.68
N LEU A 21 13.00 4.89 5.60
CA LEU A 21 12.37 5.66 6.68
C LEU A 21 10.98 5.11 7.03
N LEU A 22 10.13 4.88 6.03
CA LEU A 22 8.78 4.32 6.22
C LEU A 22 8.78 2.85 6.66
N SER A 23 9.94 2.18 6.60
CA SER A 23 10.14 0.83 7.12
C SER A 23 10.71 0.81 8.54
N THR A 24 10.78 1.97 9.21
CA THR A 24 11.07 2.08 10.65
C THR A 24 9.79 2.15 11.48
N SER A 25 9.88 1.87 12.78
CA SER A 25 8.76 2.01 13.72
C SER A 25 8.11 3.39 13.62
N PHE A 26 8.91 4.46 13.70
CA PHE A 26 8.42 5.85 13.59
C PHE A 26 7.83 6.15 12.21
N GLY A 27 8.47 5.68 11.13
CA GLY A 27 7.96 5.83 9.78
C GLY A 27 6.59 5.22 9.56
N SER A 28 6.31 4.07 10.18
CA SER A 28 4.98 3.44 10.08
C SER A 28 3.88 4.27 10.75
N PHE A 29 4.16 4.91 11.88
CA PHE A 29 3.22 5.84 12.50
C PHE A 29 3.00 7.09 11.65
N ILE A 30 4.05 7.59 10.98
CA ILE A 30 3.93 8.70 10.04
C ILE A 30 3.03 8.31 8.87
N THR A 31 3.28 7.16 8.23
CA THR A 31 2.46 6.67 7.12
C THR A 31 1.00 6.56 7.53
N LYS A 32 0.73 5.92 8.67
CA LYS A 32 -0.62 5.79 9.20
C LYS A 32 -1.30 7.13 9.40
N ALA A 33 -0.64 8.08 10.08
CA ALA A 33 -1.18 9.41 10.31
C ALA A 33 -1.40 10.17 9.00
N PHE A 34 -0.51 10.02 8.02
CA PHE A 34 -0.64 10.65 6.71
C PHE A 34 -1.83 10.10 5.90
N CYS A 35 -2.03 8.77 5.92
CA CYS A 35 -3.14 8.12 5.24
C CYS A 35 -4.50 8.42 5.91
N GLN A 36 -4.54 8.52 7.24
CA GLN A 36 -5.77 8.76 8.01
C GLN A 36 -6.13 10.24 8.18
N SER A 37 -5.19 11.16 7.96
CA SER A 37 -5.43 12.59 8.15
C SER A 37 -6.41 13.15 7.13
N GLU A 38 -7.47 13.80 7.63
CA GLU A 38 -8.48 14.52 6.85
C GLU A 38 -7.88 15.72 6.08
N TYR A 39 -6.73 16.23 6.52
CA TYR A 39 -6.03 17.36 5.90
C TYR A 39 -5.13 16.96 4.73
N VAL A 40 -4.93 15.65 4.51
CA VAL A 40 -4.11 15.14 3.40
C VAL A 40 -5.03 14.73 2.26
N GLY A 41 -5.09 15.54 1.21
CA GLY A 41 -5.90 15.24 0.04
C GLY A 41 -5.40 14.04 -0.75
N GLU A 42 -6.29 13.41 -1.53
CA GLU A 42 -6.03 12.23 -2.35
C GLU A 42 -4.81 12.40 -3.27
N LYS A 43 -4.63 13.58 -3.88
CA LYS A 43 -3.47 13.88 -4.74
C LYS A 43 -2.13 13.75 -4.01
N SER A 44 -2.08 14.14 -2.74
CA SER A 44 -0.86 14.03 -1.92
C SER A 44 -0.57 12.58 -1.55
N ARG A 45 -1.62 11.79 -1.27
CA ARG A 45 -1.50 10.34 -1.02
C ARG A 45 -1.03 9.61 -2.28
N LEU A 46 -1.61 9.93 -3.42
CA LEU A 46 -1.20 9.40 -4.71
C LEU A 46 0.27 9.73 -5.02
N LYS A 47 0.70 10.98 -4.78
CA LYS A 47 2.11 11.37 -4.98
C LYS A 47 3.07 10.52 -4.14
N LEU A 48 2.72 10.24 -2.88
CA LEU A 48 3.52 9.36 -2.02
C LEU A 48 3.55 7.92 -2.56
N ILE A 49 2.40 7.38 -2.93
CA ILE A 49 2.26 6.02 -3.46
C ILE A 49 3.11 5.84 -4.73
N LEU A 50 3.03 6.78 -5.67
CA LEU A 50 3.81 6.73 -6.91
C LEU A 50 5.31 6.89 -6.66
N LYS A 51 5.70 7.69 -5.65
CA LYS A 51 7.11 7.87 -5.29
C LYS A 51 7.75 6.61 -4.74
N LEU A 52 6.97 5.71 -4.12
CA LEU A 52 7.43 4.45 -3.55
C LEU A 52 7.44 3.28 -4.56
N MET A 53 7.05 3.52 -5.81
CA MET A 53 7.10 2.49 -6.85
C MET A 53 8.52 1.95 -7.05
N GLY A 54 8.66 0.63 -7.22
CA GLY A 54 9.96 -0.05 -7.26
C GLY A 54 10.56 -0.30 -5.88
N ARG A 55 9.91 0.13 -4.79
CA ARG A 55 10.35 -0.09 -3.41
C ARG A 55 9.36 -0.91 -2.58
N TYR A 56 8.19 -1.25 -3.10
CA TYR A 56 7.19 -2.02 -2.37
C TYR A 56 7.68 -3.41 -1.98
N SER A 57 8.43 -4.07 -2.87
CA SER A 57 9.05 -5.37 -2.57
C SER A 57 10.03 -5.31 -1.39
N TYR A 58 10.75 -4.19 -1.23
CA TYR A 58 11.60 -3.98 -0.05
C TYR A 58 10.75 -3.76 1.21
N MET A 59 9.79 -2.84 1.16
CA MET A 59 8.95 -2.49 2.31
C MET A 59 8.18 -3.71 2.83
N ALA A 60 7.60 -4.51 1.95
CA ALA A 60 6.82 -5.69 2.27
C ALA A 60 7.61 -6.79 3.02
N LYS A 61 8.94 -6.84 2.85
CA LYS A 61 9.80 -7.81 3.55
C LYS A 61 10.17 -7.38 4.98
N THR A 62 9.85 -6.15 5.38
CA THR A 62 10.16 -5.62 6.72
C THR A 62 8.92 -5.54 7.60
N THR A 63 9.09 -5.67 8.92
CA THR A 63 7.98 -5.67 9.89
C THR A 63 7.18 -4.36 9.89
N PHE A 64 7.85 -3.21 9.87
CA PHE A 64 7.16 -1.92 9.87
C PHE A 64 6.79 -1.45 8.46
N GLY A 65 7.59 -1.82 7.44
CA GLY A 65 7.29 -1.49 6.05
C GLY A 65 6.06 -2.22 5.53
N SER A 66 5.79 -3.46 5.94
CA SER A 66 4.54 -4.15 5.60
C SER A 66 3.33 -3.48 6.23
N ARG A 67 3.48 -2.89 7.42
CA ARG A 67 2.40 -2.10 8.04
C ARG A 67 2.17 -0.77 7.32
N SER A 68 3.24 -0.06 6.97
CA SER A 68 3.16 1.13 6.13
C SER A 68 2.51 0.82 4.78
N PHE A 69 2.83 -0.34 4.20
CA PHE A 69 2.21 -0.81 2.97
C PHE A 69 0.69 -0.98 3.12
N ASP A 70 0.23 -1.60 4.20
CA ASP A 70 -1.20 -1.80 4.46
C ASP A 70 -1.96 -0.47 4.47
N ASP A 71 -1.43 0.53 5.19
CA ASP A 71 -2.05 1.85 5.30
C ASP A 71 -2.04 2.60 3.95
N LEU A 72 -1.02 2.41 3.11
CA LEU A 72 -0.95 2.97 1.75
C LEU A 72 -1.92 2.26 0.79
N TRP A 73 -2.03 0.94 0.89
CA TRP A 73 -2.92 0.12 0.07
C TRP A 73 -4.39 0.50 0.27
N ASP A 74 -4.77 0.80 1.50
CA ASP A 74 -6.15 1.14 1.85
C ASP A 74 -6.60 2.47 1.26
N VAL A 75 -5.68 3.43 1.11
CA VAL A 75 -5.96 4.74 0.51
C VAL A 75 -5.62 4.84 -0.98
N ALA A 76 -5.04 3.78 -1.57
CA ALA A 76 -4.69 3.74 -2.98
C ALA A 76 -5.93 3.62 -3.87
N ASP A 77 -5.96 4.43 -4.93
CA ASP A 77 -6.97 4.29 -5.99
C ASP A 77 -6.71 3.05 -6.85
N TRP A 78 -7.70 2.69 -7.67
CA TRP A 78 -7.63 1.46 -8.45
C TRP A 78 -6.42 1.44 -9.41
N LYS A 79 -6.10 2.60 -9.99
CA LYS A 79 -4.95 2.76 -10.87
C LYS A 79 -3.64 2.49 -10.13
N SER A 80 -3.46 3.04 -8.93
CA SER A 80 -2.26 2.82 -8.13
C SER A 80 -2.16 1.39 -7.64
N ARG A 81 -3.27 0.77 -7.22
CA ARG A 81 -3.29 -0.63 -6.79
C ARG A 81 -2.84 -1.58 -7.89
N THR A 82 -3.23 -1.34 -9.14
CA THR A 82 -2.71 -2.08 -10.29
C THR A 82 -1.20 -1.94 -10.41
N LEU A 83 -0.66 -0.71 -10.36
CA LEU A 83 0.78 -0.46 -10.46
C LEU A 83 1.56 -1.13 -9.33
N ILE A 84 1.05 -1.06 -8.10
CA ILE A 84 1.62 -1.75 -6.94
C ILE A 84 1.62 -3.27 -7.17
N ALA A 85 0.51 -3.85 -7.62
CA ALA A 85 0.42 -5.28 -7.88
C ALA A 85 1.40 -5.72 -8.97
N GLN A 86 1.58 -4.92 -10.02
CA GLN A 86 2.59 -5.16 -11.06
C GLN A 86 4.01 -5.14 -10.49
N ASP A 87 4.36 -4.15 -9.67
CA ASP A 87 5.67 -4.03 -9.01
C ASP A 87 5.96 -5.23 -8.09
N LEU A 88 4.98 -5.62 -7.27
CA LEU A 88 5.09 -6.77 -6.37
C LEU A 88 5.16 -8.11 -7.13
N ALA A 89 4.46 -8.24 -8.26
CA ALA A 89 4.48 -9.45 -9.07
C ALA A 89 5.89 -9.74 -9.62
N ALA A 90 6.66 -8.71 -9.96
CA ALA A 90 8.05 -8.85 -10.39
C ALA A 90 8.96 -9.40 -9.27
N GLY A 91 8.63 -9.10 -8.00
CA GLY A 91 9.35 -9.55 -6.80
C GLY A 91 8.73 -10.74 -6.07
N TYR A 92 7.77 -11.46 -6.66
CA TYR A 92 6.96 -12.47 -5.96
C TYR A 92 7.79 -13.55 -5.24
N SER A 93 8.82 -14.09 -5.91
CA SER A 93 9.66 -15.14 -5.33
C SER A 93 10.36 -14.67 -4.05
N GLU A 94 10.87 -13.43 -4.04
CA GLU A 94 11.49 -12.86 -2.85
C GLU A 94 10.49 -12.57 -1.73
N LEU A 95 9.29 -12.09 -2.06
CA LEU A 95 8.26 -11.76 -1.07
C LEU A 95 7.84 -12.97 -0.25
N THR A 96 7.67 -14.12 -0.91
CA THR A 96 7.23 -15.36 -0.25
C THR A 96 8.25 -15.95 0.73
N THR A 97 9.51 -15.52 0.69
CA THR A 97 10.55 -15.97 1.62
C THR A 97 10.33 -15.47 3.06
N THR A 98 9.69 -14.31 3.23
CA THR A 98 9.50 -13.67 4.55
C THR A 98 8.05 -13.80 5.04
N PRO A 99 7.79 -13.91 6.36
CA PRO A 99 6.43 -13.92 6.89
C PRO A 99 5.63 -12.66 6.54
N CYS A 100 6.24 -11.47 6.65
CA CYS A 100 5.62 -10.20 6.33
C CYS A 100 5.29 -10.10 4.83
N GLY A 101 6.21 -10.54 3.98
CA GLY A 101 6.00 -10.56 2.53
C GLY A 101 4.88 -11.52 2.12
N ARG A 102 4.77 -12.70 2.75
CA ARG A 102 3.60 -13.59 2.58
C ARG A 102 2.29 -12.90 2.98
N GLY A 103 2.28 -12.15 4.08
CA GLY A 103 1.12 -11.35 4.48
C GLY A 103 0.70 -10.34 3.42
N VAL A 104 1.67 -9.63 2.82
CA VAL A 104 1.41 -8.69 1.71
C VAL A 104 0.90 -9.39 0.46
N VAL A 105 1.50 -10.54 0.09
CA VAL A 105 1.05 -11.38 -1.05
C VAL A 105 -0.41 -11.79 -0.87
N THR A 106 -0.78 -12.24 0.33
CA THR A 106 -2.18 -12.59 0.66
C THR A 106 -3.09 -11.37 0.61
N ARG A 107 -2.67 -10.23 1.18
CA ARG A 107 -3.47 -9.00 1.21
C ARG A 107 -3.79 -8.48 -0.19
N VAL A 108 -2.80 -8.45 -1.08
CA VAL A 108 -2.96 -7.99 -2.47
C VAL A 108 -3.66 -9.04 -3.34
N ARG A 109 -3.76 -10.29 -2.85
CA ARG A 109 -4.17 -11.47 -3.62
C ARG A 109 -3.31 -11.60 -4.88
N LEU A 110 -1.99 -11.51 -4.69
CA LEU A 110 -1.03 -11.44 -5.78
C LEU A 110 -0.97 -12.74 -6.60
N GLU A 111 -1.33 -13.88 -6.00
CA GLU A 111 -1.48 -15.15 -6.72
C GLU A 111 -2.61 -15.09 -7.76
N ASP A 112 -3.76 -14.50 -7.41
CA ASP A 112 -4.86 -14.28 -8.35
C ASP A 112 -4.42 -13.34 -9.50
N TYR A 113 -3.60 -12.33 -9.20
CA TYR A 113 -3.02 -11.43 -10.21
C TYR A 113 -2.13 -12.20 -11.20
N ARG A 114 -1.26 -13.07 -10.71
CA ARG A 114 -0.37 -13.88 -11.56
C ARG A 114 -1.14 -14.91 -12.40
N ASN A 115 -2.20 -15.51 -11.85
CA ASN A 115 -2.94 -16.58 -12.52
C ASN A 115 -3.99 -16.05 -13.51
N ARG A 116 -4.62 -14.91 -13.22
CA ARG A 116 -5.77 -14.38 -13.97
C ARG A 116 -5.44 -13.11 -14.78
N GLY A 117 -4.22 -12.60 -14.64
CA GLY A 117 -3.82 -11.31 -15.17
C GLY A 117 -4.51 -10.14 -14.48
N GLU A 118 -4.16 -8.93 -14.91
CA GLU A 118 -4.66 -7.68 -14.33
C GLU A 118 -6.20 -7.59 -14.40
N GLU A 119 -6.80 -7.88 -15.55
CA GLU A 119 -8.25 -7.73 -15.73
C GLU A 119 -9.05 -8.68 -14.84
N GLY A 120 -8.63 -9.95 -14.76
CA GLY A 120 -9.28 -10.95 -13.92
C GLY A 120 -9.15 -10.64 -12.43
N TRP A 121 -7.98 -10.19 -12.01
CA TRP A 121 -7.73 -9.72 -10.65
C TRP A 121 -8.55 -8.49 -10.30
N ARG A 122 -8.67 -7.53 -11.24
CA ARG A 122 -9.50 -6.34 -11.08
C ARG A 122 -10.98 -6.67 -10.89
N LYS A 123 -11.54 -7.53 -11.74
CA LYS A 123 -12.94 -7.97 -11.62
C LYS A 123 -13.18 -8.66 -10.27
N MET A 124 -12.23 -9.50 -9.82
CA MET A 124 -12.31 -10.16 -8.52
C MET A 124 -12.37 -9.15 -7.37
N TRP A 125 -11.51 -8.14 -7.37
CA TRP A 125 -11.50 -7.11 -6.34
C TRP A 125 -12.72 -6.20 -6.37
N GLN A 126 -13.21 -5.83 -7.56
CA GLN A 126 -14.45 -5.07 -7.70
C GLN A 126 -15.64 -5.83 -7.10
N ASN A 127 -15.72 -7.14 -7.35
CA ASN A 127 -16.74 -8.00 -6.75
C ASN A 127 -16.56 -8.11 -5.23
N PHE A 128 -15.33 -8.20 -4.73
CA PHE A 128 -15.02 -8.25 -3.31
C PHE A 128 -15.43 -6.95 -2.60
N GLU A 129 -15.10 -5.79 -3.17
CA GLU A 129 -15.50 -4.49 -2.63
C GLU A 129 -17.02 -4.27 -2.70
N ALA A 130 -17.68 -4.69 -3.78
CA ALA A 130 -19.13 -4.64 -3.90
C ALA A 130 -19.82 -5.48 -2.82
N LYS A 131 -19.35 -6.70 -2.58
CA LYS A 131 -19.83 -7.54 -1.47
C LYS A 131 -19.56 -6.88 -0.12
N ARG A 132 -18.35 -6.36 0.11
CA ARG A 132 -18.01 -5.68 1.36
C ARG A 132 -18.93 -4.50 1.65
N LYS A 133 -19.27 -3.71 0.63
CA LYS A 133 -20.24 -2.60 0.75
C LYS A 133 -21.65 -3.10 1.06
N LEU A 134 -22.08 -4.20 0.42
CA LEU A 134 -23.39 -4.80 0.67
C LEU A 134 -23.54 -5.31 2.11
N PHE A 135 -22.46 -5.86 2.69
CA PHE A 135 -22.48 -6.42 4.04
C PHE A 135 -22.06 -5.42 5.15
N ALA A 136 -21.48 -4.25 4.82
CA ALA A 136 -21.03 -3.28 5.81
C ALA A 136 -22.12 -2.87 6.84
N PRO A 137 -23.39 -2.64 6.45
CA PRO A 137 -24.45 -2.32 7.42
C PRO A 137 -24.80 -3.47 8.38
N ILE A 138 -24.50 -4.72 8.01
CA ILE A 138 -24.84 -5.92 8.77
C ILE A 138 -23.75 -6.24 9.81
N VAL A 139 -22.49 -5.94 9.48
CA VAL A 139 -21.32 -6.32 10.29
C VAL A 139 -20.93 -5.23 11.30
N GLY A 140 -21.53 -4.04 11.24
CA GLY A 140 -21.38 -3.01 12.28
C GLY A 140 -19.95 -2.48 12.45
N THR A 141 -19.20 -2.35 11.35
CA THR A 141 -17.83 -1.79 11.32
C THR A 141 -17.75 -0.60 10.40
#